data_AF-A0A2R6L543-F1
#
_entry.id   AF-A0A2R6L543-F1
#
_cell.length_a   1.000
_cell.length_b   1.000
_cell.length_c   1.000
_cell.angle_alpha   90.00
_cell.angle_beta   90.00
_cell.angle_gamma   90.00
#
_symmetry.space_group_name_H-M   'P 1'
#
loop_
_entity.id
_entity.type
_entity.pdbx_description
1 polymer ?
#
loop_
_entity_poly.entity_id
_entity_poly.type
_entity_poly.pdbx_seq_one_letter_code
_entity_poly.pdbx_strand_id
1 'polypeptide(L)'
;MSTQKRVLQEFGTVEENSLRLETEKAEQIIDALNTDLAAGYTLYHQLKKHHALNTDLAAGYTLYHQLKKHHWNVEGAEFRDLHLFLGEAAEHAEEATDEIAERAQALGGTPVASMENLAEHSPVEAEDEDVYDIRTSLENLLREILVQTEEDAHHIEHYLEDDTLVTESALR
;
A
#
# COMPACT_ATOMS: atom_id res chain seq x y z
N MET A 1 -18.39 -26.70 -3.05
CA MET A 1 -18.12 -28.04 -2.50
C MET A 1 -16.86 -28.60 -3.16
N SER A 2 -15.97 -29.24 -2.38
CA SER A 2 -14.69 -29.76 -2.88
C SER A 2 -14.91 -30.82 -3.97
N THR A 3 -14.09 -30.79 -5.01
CA THR A 3 -14.10 -31.75 -6.13
C THR A 3 -13.38 -33.06 -5.80
N GLN A 4 -12.72 -33.13 -4.64
CA GLN A 4 -11.95 -34.29 -4.19
C GLN A 4 -12.84 -35.31 -3.48
N LYS A 5 -12.69 -36.59 -3.84
CA LYS A 5 -13.59 -37.67 -3.38
C LYS A 5 -13.12 -38.43 -2.15
N ARG A 6 -11.86 -38.27 -1.72
CA ARG A 6 -11.28 -39.01 -0.58
C ARG A 6 -10.64 -38.02 0.39
N VAL A 7 -11.16 -37.99 1.61
CA VAL A 7 -10.60 -37.25 2.74
C VAL A 7 -9.68 -38.20 3.51
N LEU A 8 -8.46 -37.76 3.78
CA LEU A 8 -7.49 -38.54 4.57
C LEU A 8 -7.57 -38.23 6.07
N GLN A 9 -7.92 -36.99 6.41
CA GLN A 9 -8.11 -36.51 7.77
C GLN A 9 -9.15 -35.37 7.73
N GLU A 10 -10.07 -35.34 8.68
CA GLU A 10 -11.08 -34.30 8.77
C GLU A 10 -10.54 -33.05 9.50
N PHE A 11 -11.02 -31.87 9.10
CA PHE A 11 -10.63 -30.64 9.77
C PHE A 11 -11.13 -30.64 11.22
N GLY A 12 -10.26 -30.25 12.16
CA GLY A 12 -10.57 -30.22 13.59
C GLY A 12 -10.39 -31.56 14.32
N THR A 13 -10.01 -32.64 13.63
CA THR A 13 -9.70 -33.93 14.28
C THR A 13 -8.20 -34.14 14.45
N VAL A 14 -7.80 -34.69 15.59
CA VAL A 14 -6.40 -35.04 15.87
C VAL A 14 -6.24 -36.56 15.97
N GLU A 15 -5.34 -37.10 15.14
CA GLU A 15 -5.03 -38.53 15.09
C GLU A 15 -3.74 -38.86 15.87
N GLU A 16 -3.34 -40.13 15.85
CA GLU A 16 -2.11 -40.60 16.47
C GLU A 16 -0.90 -39.87 15.85
N ASN A 17 -0.09 -39.24 16.70
CA ASN A 17 1.01 -38.36 16.27
C ASN A 17 2.37 -39.01 16.50
N SER A 18 3.34 -38.65 15.64
CA SER A 18 4.73 -39.15 15.71
C SER A 18 5.47 -38.78 17.00
N LEU A 19 5.00 -37.74 17.69
CA LEU A 19 5.52 -37.27 18.97
C LEU A 19 5.01 -38.09 20.17
N ARG A 20 4.09 -39.04 19.94
CA ARG A 20 3.47 -39.90 20.96
C ARG A 20 2.82 -39.10 22.10
N LEU A 21 2.30 -37.93 21.78
CA LEU A 21 1.50 -37.14 22.72
C LEU A 21 0.11 -37.74 22.85
N GLU A 22 -0.43 -37.70 24.07
CA GLU A 22 -1.85 -37.97 24.33
C GLU A 22 -2.73 -37.07 23.44
N THR A 23 -3.77 -37.65 22.83
CA THR A 23 -4.62 -36.95 21.85
C THR A 23 -5.19 -35.63 22.40
N GLU A 24 -5.72 -35.63 23.63
CA GLU A 24 -6.28 -34.43 24.25
C GLU A 24 -5.24 -33.31 24.42
N LYS A 25 -3.99 -33.66 24.75
CA LYS A 25 -2.90 -32.68 24.83
C LYS A 25 -2.50 -32.17 23.44
N ALA A 26 -2.46 -33.05 22.46
CA ALA A 26 -2.15 -32.68 21.08
C ALA A 26 -3.22 -31.74 20.52
N GLU A 27 -4.51 -31.98 20.80
CA GLU A 27 -5.63 -31.08 20.45
C GLU A 27 -5.43 -29.67 21.03
N GLN A 28 -5.16 -29.57 22.34
CA GLN A 28 -4.92 -28.28 22.98
C GLN A 28 -3.72 -27.53 22.37
N ILE A 29 -2.63 -28.25 22.08
CA ILE A 29 -1.45 -27.65 21.45
C ILE A 29 -1.76 -27.20 20.02
N ILE A 30 -2.46 -28.01 19.22
CA ILE A 30 -2.81 -27.69 17.84
C ILE A 30 -3.75 -26.47 17.79
N ASP A 31 -4.73 -26.39 18.68
CA ASP A 31 -5.64 -25.25 18.75
C ASP A 31 -4.91 -23.95 19.10
N ALA A 32 -4.02 -24.00 20.10
CA ALA A 32 -3.16 -22.87 20.46
C ALA A 32 -2.25 -22.46 19.30
N LEU A 33 -1.57 -23.42 18.65
CA LEU A 33 -0.69 -23.14 17.52
C LEU A 33 -1.45 -22.61 16.30
N ASN A 34 -2.66 -23.09 16.02
CA ASN A 34 -3.49 -22.56 14.95
C ASN A 34 -3.92 -21.12 15.23
N THR A 35 -4.24 -20.81 16.49
CA THR A 35 -4.53 -19.44 16.93
C THR A 35 -3.32 -18.53 16.76
N ASP A 36 -2.15 -18.96 17.24
CA ASP A 36 -0.89 -18.21 17.11
C ASP A 36 -0.48 -18.02 15.64
N LEU A 37 -0.67 -19.06 14.81
CA LEU A 37 -0.40 -18.99 13.38
C LEU A 37 -1.32 -17.97 12.70
N ALA A 38 -2.62 -18.01 12.99
CA ALA A 38 -3.59 -17.05 12.46
C ALA A 38 -3.26 -15.61 12.89
N ALA A 39 -2.90 -15.40 14.15
CA ALA A 39 -2.46 -14.10 14.67
C ALA A 39 -1.17 -13.63 13.97
N GLY A 40 -0.20 -14.52 13.79
CA GLY A 40 1.06 -14.23 13.10
C GLY A 40 0.85 -13.83 11.63
N TYR A 41 -0.02 -14.53 10.90
CA TYR A 41 -0.39 -14.15 9.54
C TYR A 41 -1.07 -12.78 9.49
N THR A 42 -1.99 -12.51 10.43
CA THR A 42 -2.68 -11.21 10.51
C THR A 42 -1.67 -10.07 10.73
N LEU A 43 -0.75 -10.23 11.69
CA LEU A 43 0.30 -9.25 11.97
C LEU A 43 1.23 -9.05 10.76
N TYR A 44 1.62 -10.13 10.09
CA TYR A 44 2.45 -10.07 8.88
C TYR A 44 1.78 -9.24 7.79
N HIS A 45 0.50 -9.48 7.52
CA HIS A 45 -0.25 -8.73 6.52
C HIS A 45 -0.45 -7.27 6.92
N GLN A 46 -0.70 -6.97 8.20
CA GLN A 46 -0.78 -5.58 8.68
C GLN A 46 0.55 -4.84 8.51
N LEU A 47 1.67 -5.47 8.84
CA LEU A 47 3.00 -4.87 8.67
C LEU A 47 3.33 -4.65 7.19
N LYS A 48 2.98 -5.61 6.33
CA LYS A 48 3.15 -5.45 4.87
C LYS A 48 2.27 -4.35 4.30
N LYS A 49 1.01 -4.26 4.73
CA LYS A 49 0.08 -3.17 4.39
C LYS A 49 0.66 -1.81 4.77
N HIS A 50 1.10 -1.66 6.02
CA HIS A 50 1.67 -0.40 6.51
C HIS A 50 2.90 0.04 5.73
N HIS A 51 3.82 -0.90 5.43
CA HIS A 51 4.99 -0.60 4.61
C HIS A 51 4.60 -0.16 3.20
N ALA A 52 3.69 -0.88 2.53
CA ALA A 52 3.26 -0.55 1.18
C ALA A 52 2.62 0.85 1.13
N LEU A 53 1.67 1.14 2.02
CA LEU A 53 1.01 2.45 2.07
C LEU A 53 1.98 3.60 2.33
N ASN A 54 3.03 3.40 3.15
CA ASN A 54 4.04 4.43 3.35
C ASN A 54 4.96 4.65 2.14
N THR A 55 5.22 3.60 1.35
CA THR A 55 5.94 3.71 0.08
C THR A 55 5.11 4.50 -0.93
N ASP A 56 3.83 4.15 -1.09
CA ASP A 56 2.93 4.81 -2.05
C ASP A 56 2.68 6.28 -1.65
N LEU A 57 2.53 6.54 -0.35
CA LEU A 57 2.45 7.90 0.19
C LEU A 57 3.69 8.73 -0.15
N ALA A 58 4.88 8.15 0.01
CA ALA A 58 6.14 8.82 -0.30
C ALA A 58 6.26 9.11 -1.79
N ALA A 59 5.88 8.16 -2.65
CA ALA A 59 5.82 8.35 -4.10
C ALA A 59 4.86 9.49 -4.49
N GLY A 60 3.65 9.49 -3.92
CA GLY A 60 2.63 10.49 -4.17
C GLY A 60 3.08 11.92 -3.83
N TYR A 61 3.71 12.10 -2.67
CA TYR A 61 4.28 13.39 -2.31
C TYR A 61 5.48 13.79 -3.18
N THR A 62 6.36 12.87 -3.58
CA THR A 62 7.44 13.18 -4.53
C THR A 62 6.86 13.69 -5.84
N LEU A 63 5.88 12.99 -6.39
CA LEU A 63 5.18 13.36 -7.62
C LEU A 63 4.49 14.72 -7.50
N TYR A 64 3.79 14.97 -6.40
CA TYR A 64 3.17 16.26 -6.10
C TYR A 64 4.19 17.40 -6.17
N HIS A 65 5.34 17.26 -5.51
CA HIS A 65 6.37 18.32 -5.51
C HIS A 65 6.95 18.56 -6.90
N GLN A 66 7.16 17.51 -7.71
CA GLN A 66 7.61 17.66 -9.10
C GLN A 66 6.56 18.37 -9.96
N LEU A 67 5.28 17.99 -9.84
CA LEU A 67 4.18 18.67 -10.50
C LEU A 67 4.13 20.17 -10.14
N LYS A 68 4.33 20.52 -8.86
CA LYS A 68 4.41 21.91 -8.41
C LYS A 68 5.63 22.64 -9.00
N LYS A 69 6.81 22.00 -9.03
CA LYS A 69 8.02 22.53 -9.67
C LYS A 69 7.75 22.85 -11.13
N HIS A 70 7.15 21.93 -11.89
CA HIS A 70 6.81 22.17 -13.30
C HIS A 70 5.73 23.24 -13.45
N HIS A 71 4.71 23.26 -12.59
CA HIS A 71 3.67 24.28 -12.57
C HIS A 71 4.24 25.70 -12.38
N TRP A 72 5.25 25.87 -11.51
CA TRP A 72 5.89 27.16 -11.28
C TRP A 72 6.77 27.60 -12.45
N ASN A 73 7.45 26.66 -13.10
CA ASN A 73 8.52 26.94 -14.06
C ASN A 73 8.11 26.75 -15.53
N VAL A 74 6.91 26.24 -15.81
CA VAL A 74 6.44 26.08 -17.20
C VAL A 74 6.39 27.44 -17.91
N GLU A 75 6.76 27.44 -19.19
CA GLU A 75 6.79 28.62 -20.04
C GLU A 75 6.45 28.26 -21.50
N GLY A 76 6.35 29.27 -22.37
CA GLY A 76 6.08 29.08 -23.80
C GLY A 76 4.67 29.50 -24.24
N ALA A 77 4.32 29.18 -25.48
CA ALA A 77 3.07 29.63 -26.10
C ALA A 77 1.82 29.03 -25.41
N GLU A 78 1.96 27.82 -24.87
CA GLU A 78 0.95 27.06 -24.17
C GLU A 78 0.98 27.25 -22.64
N PHE A 79 1.77 28.21 -22.14
CA PHE A 79 2.02 28.45 -20.71
C PHE A 79 0.76 28.32 -19.85
N ARG A 80 -0.30 29.06 -20.19
CA ARG A 80 -1.49 29.18 -19.34
C ARG A 80 -2.18 27.83 -19.13
N ASP A 81 -2.37 27.09 -20.21
CA ASP A 81 -3.14 25.84 -20.17
C ASP A 81 -2.32 24.74 -19.49
N LEU A 82 -1.01 24.69 -19.74
CA LEU A 82 -0.11 23.77 -19.05
C LEU A 82 0.04 24.12 -17.55
N HIS A 83 0.14 25.40 -17.20
CA HIS A 83 0.20 25.84 -15.81
C HIS A 83 -1.03 25.42 -15.03
N LEU A 84 -2.24 25.60 -15.58
CA LEU A 84 -3.48 25.16 -14.95
C LEU A 84 -3.54 23.63 -14.84
N PHE A 85 -3.21 22.92 -15.93
CA PHE A 85 -3.19 21.45 -15.94
C PHE A 85 -2.25 20.87 -14.88
N LEU A 86 -1.01 21.36 -14.79
CA LEU A 86 -0.04 20.89 -13.80
C LEU A 86 -0.47 21.22 -12.37
N GLY A 87 -1.16 22.34 -12.18
CA GLY A 87 -1.73 22.73 -10.89
C GLY A 87 -2.84 21.79 -10.44
N GLU A 88 -3.79 21.50 -11.33
CA GLU A 88 -4.88 20.54 -11.09
C GLU A 88 -4.35 19.11 -10.88
N ALA A 89 -3.36 18.69 -11.66
CA ALA A 89 -2.71 17.40 -11.45
C ALA A 89 -2.01 17.31 -10.09
N ALA A 90 -1.38 18.38 -9.62
CA ALA A 90 -0.78 18.41 -8.29
C ALA A 90 -1.85 18.30 -7.19
N GLU A 91 -2.97 19.01 -7.31
CA GLU A 91 -4.10 18.92 -6.36
C GLU A 91 -4.64 17.49 -6.27
N HIS A 92 -4.89 16.83 -7.40
CA HIS A 92 -5.31 15.42 -7.40
C HIS A 92 -4.27 14.48 -6.78
N ALA A 93 -2.98 14.72 -7.01
CA ALA A 93 -1.92 13.91 -6.42
C ALA A 93 -1.88 14.09 -4.89
N GLU A 94 -2.05 15.32 -4.39
CA GLU A 94 -2.13 15.61 -2.96
C GLU A 94 -3.33 14.92 -2.32
N GLU A 95 -4.53 15.07 -2.91
CA GLU A 95 -5.77 14.45 -2.41
C GLU A 95 -5.66 12.93 -2.34
N ALA A 96 -5.18 12.27 -3.39
CA ALA A 96 -4.97 10.83 -3.40
C ALA A 96 -3.93 10.38 -2.36
N THR A 97 -2.87 11.16 -2.18
CA THR A 97 -1.83 10.86 -1.19
C THR A 97 -2.34 11.00 0.24
N ASP A 98 -3.24 11.96 0.50
CA ASP A 98 -3.89 12.14 1.80
C ASP A 98 -4.76 10.93 2.16
N GLU A 99 -5.55 10.39 1.21
CA GLU A 99 -6.34 9.17 1.43
C GLU A 99 -5.46 7.98 1.84
N ILE A 100 -4.28 7.83 1.23
CA ILE A 100 -3.30 6.80 1.60
C ILE A 100 -2.77 7.02 3.03
N ALA A 101 -2.48 8.28 3.38
CA ALA A 101 -2.01 8.64 4.72
C ALA A 101 -3.05 8.34 5.80
N GLU A 102 -4.30 8.73 5.56
CA GLU A 102 -5.44 8.44 6.44
C GLU A 102 -5.65 6.94 6.55
N ARG A 103 -5.50 6.18 5.46
CA ARG A 103 -5.61 4.72 5.49
C ARG A 103 -4.51 4.07 6.32
N ALA A 104 -3.26 4.50 6.16
CA ALA A 104 -2.14 4.02 6.97
C ALA A 104 -2.40 4.28 8.46
N GLN A 105 -2.95 5.45 8.80
CA GLN A 105 -3.36 5.81 10.16
C GLN A 105 -4.50 4.94 10.69
N ALA A 106 -5.55 4.72 9.88
CA ALA A 106 -6.72 3.92 10.26
C ALA A 106 -6.36 2.46 10.56
N LEU A 107 -5.34 1.92 9.88
CA LEU A 107 -4.80 0.57 10.13
C LEU A 107 -3.89 0.50 11.37
N GLY A 108 -3.76 1.58 12.13
CA GLY A 108 -2.93 1.67 13.34
C GLY A 108 -1.47 1.99 13.08
N GLY A 109 -1.12 2.36 11.85
CA GLY A 109 0.21 2.82 11.47
C GLY A 109 0.41 4.32 11.68
N THR A 110 1.65 4.77 11.52
CA THR A 110 1.98 6.19 11.41
C THR A 110 2.40 6.49 9.97
N PRO A 111 1.76 7.46 9.30
CA PRO A 111 2.19 7.88 7.96
C PRO A 111 3.56 8.57 8.03
N VAL A 112 4.41 8.33 7.03
CA VAL A 112 5.65 9.10 6.89
C VAL A 112 5.33 10.53 6.47
N ALA A 113 5.99 11.51 7.10
CA ALA A 113 5.65 12.92 6.89
C ALA A 113 6.86 13.87 6.86
N SER A 114 8.04 13.42 7.30
CA SER A 114 9.25 14.25 7.19
C SER A 114 9.84 14.14 5.79
N MET A 115 10.39 15.24 5.27
CA MET A 115 11.03 15.27 3.95
C MET A 115 12.11 14.19 3.79
N GLU A 116 12.90 13.93 4.84
CA GLU A 116 13.91 12.88 4.85
C GLU A 116 13.29 11.48 4.68
N ASN A 117 12.21 11.16 5.40
CA ASN A 117 11.56 9.87 5.28
C ASN A 117 10.81 9.73 3.95
N LEU A 118 10.18 10.81 3.46
CA LEU A 118 9.53 10.82 2.15
C LEU A 118 10.56 10.50 1.04
N ALA A 119 11.72 11.15 1.08
CA ALA A 119 12.80 10.87 0.13
C ALA A 119 13.36 9.43 0.28
N GLU A 120 13.49 8.92 1.50
CA GLU A 120 14.01 7.57 1.76
C GLU A 120 13.06 6.46 1.29
N HIS A 121 11.75 6.66 1.42
CA HIS A 121 10.73 5.63 1.16
C HIS A 121 10.13 5.72 -0.24
N SER A 122 10.35 6.82 -0.97
CA SER A 122 9.85 7.03 -2.32
C SER A 122 10.60 6.14 -3.32
N PRO A 123 9.89 5.31 -4.12
CA PRO A 123 10.49 4.61 -5.26
C PRO A 123 10.73 5.55 -6.45
N VAL A 124 10.10 6.73 -6.43
CA VAL A 124 10.30 7.80 -7.40
C VAL A 124 11.51 8.62 -6.97
N GLU A 125 12.51 8.71 -7.85
CA GLU A 125 13.66 9.57 -7.66
C GLU A 125 13.24 11.03 -7.84
N ALA A 126 13.53 11.88 -6.86
CA ALA A 126 13.23 13.30 -6.97
C ALA A 126 14.13 13.97 -8.01
N GLU A 127 13.54 14.75 -8.92
CA GLU A 127 14.30 15.65 -9.79
C GLU A 127 15.16 16.64 -8.99
N ASP A 128 16.28 17.04 -9.58
CA ASP A 128 17.11 18.12 -9.04
C ASP A 128 16.42 19.50 -9.16
N GLU A 129 17.12 20.56 -8.76
CA GLU A 129 16.58 21.93 -8.77
C GLU A 129 16.62 22.59 -10.16
N ASP A 130 17.24 21.96 -11.17
CA ASP A 130 17.37 22.54 -12.49
C ASP A 130 16.01 22.52 -13.23
N VAL A 131 15.84 23.47 -14.17
CA VAL A 131 14.61 23.61 -14.96
C VAL A 131 14.82 23.02 -16.34
N TYR A 132 14.01 22.02 -16.67
CA TYR A 132 14.04 21.31 -17.96
C TYR A 132 12.88 21.74 -18.86
N ASP A 133 12.99 21.42 -20.16
CA ASP A 133 11.88 21.68 -21.07
C ASP A 133 10.66 20.84 -20.71
N ILE A 134 9.47 21.43 -20.88
CA ILE A 134 8.23 20.82 -20.40
C ILE A 134 7.91 19.48 -21.08
N ARG A 135 8.42 19.21 -22.29
CA ARG A 135 8.16 17.94 -22.98
C ARG A 135 8.96 16.82 -22.33
N THR A 136 10.24 17.06 -22.05
CA THR A 136 11.09 16.11 -21.33
C THR A 136 10.55 15.86 -19.92
N SER A 137 10.17 16.91 -19.18
CA SER A 137 9.57 16.76 -17.85
C SER A 137 8.28 15.95 -17.88
N LEU A 138 7.37 16.22 -18.83
CA LEU A 138 6.13 15.44 -18.96
C LEU A 138 6.37 13.98 -19.37
N GLU A 139 7.37 13.71 -20.20
CA GLU A 139 7.76 12.35 -20.58
C GLU A 139 8.23 11.55 -19.36
N ASN A 140 9.12 12.14 -18.54
CA ASN A 140 9.60 11.52 -17.31
C ASN A 140 8.45 11.31 -16.31
N LEU A 141 7.63 12.33 -16.10
CA LEU A 141 6.48 12.28 -15.21
C LEU A 141 5.49 11.17 -15.60
N LEU A 142 5.14 11.07 -16.88
CA LEU A 142 4.25 10.00 -17.37
C LEU A 142 4.86 8.62 -17.16
N ARG A 143 6.18 8.49 -17.33
CA ARG A 143 6.88 7.23 -17.08
C ARG A 143 6.82 6.84 -15.61
N GLU A 144 7.06 7.78 -14.70
CA GLU A 144 6.98 7.57 -13.25
C GLU A 144 5.56 7.20 -12.82
N ILE A 145 4.55 7.94 -13.30
CA ILE A 145 3.14 7.65 -13.02
C ILE A 145 2.76 6.25 -13.50
N LEU A 146 3.21 5.82 -14.68
CA LEU A 146 2.90 4.50 -15.21
C LEU A 146 3.53 3.37 -14.38
N VAL A 147 4.78 3.54 -13.95
CA VAL A 147 5.45 2.58 -13.05
C VAL A 147 4.72 2.53 -11.71
N GLN A 148 4.43 3.69 -11.13
CA GLN A 148 3.72 3.78 -9.86
C GLN A 148 2.32 3.17 -9.96
N THR A 149 1.56 3.46 -11.02
CA THR A 149 0.21 2.91 -11.21
C THR A 149 0.24 1.39 -11.37
N GLU A 150 1.26 0.83 -12.02
CA GLU A 150 1.43 -0.62 -12.15
C GLU A 150 1.71 -1.28 -10.79
N GLU A 151 2.55 -0.67 -9.97
CA GLU A 151 2.85 -1.15 -8.61
C GLU A 151 1.64 -0.95 -7.66
N ASP A 152 1.01 0.22 -7.72
CA ASP A 152 -0.15 0.61 -6.90
C ASP A 152 -1.41 -0.19 -7.25
N ALA A 153 -1.63 -0.58 -8.51
CA ALA A 153 -2.80 -1.38 -8.87
C ALA A 153 -2.87 -2.68 -8.05
N HIS A 154 -1.71 -3.25 -7.71
CA HIS A 154 -1.62 -4.40 -6.82
C HIS A 154 -1.91 -4.05 -5.34
N HIS A 155 -1.58 -2.83 -4.92
CA HIS A 155 -1.85 -2.35 -3.56
C HIS A 155 -3.29 -1.90 -3.36
N ILE A 156 -3.91 -1.24 -4.34
CA ILE A 156 -5.29 -0.78 -4.29
C ILE A 156 -6.25 -1.96 -4.21
N GLU A 157 -6.09 -2.98 -5.05
CA GLU A 157 -6.91 -4.21 -5.01
C GLU A 157 -6.67 -5.04 -3.73
N HIS A 158 -5.49 -4.99 -3.12
CA HIS A 158 -5.21 -5.85 -1.96
C HIS A 158 -5.36 -5.16 -0.60
N TYR A 159 -5.15 -3.85 -0.53
CA TYR A 159 -4.94 -3.11 0.72
C TYR A 159 -5.87 -1.90 0.91
N LEU A 160 -6.47 -1.36 -0.15
CA LEU A 160 -7.53 -0.35 -0.07
C LEU A 160 -8.95 -0.94 -0.14
N GLU A 161 -9.11 -2.24 -0.41
CA GLU A 161 -10.40 -2.93 -0.26
C GLU A 161 -10.96 -2.80 1.16
N ASP A 162 -12.29 -2.87 1.28
CA ASP A 162 -13.00 -2.92 2.56
C ASP A 162 -12.35 -3.98 3.47
N ASP A 163 -12.02 -3.57 4.69
CA ASP A 163 -11.45 -4.51 5.65
C ASP A 163 -12.47 -5.59 5.96
N THR A 164 -12.30 -6.76 5.33
CA THR A 164 -13.15 -7.96 5.51
C THR A 164 -13.23 -8.47 6.96
N LEU A 165 -12.42 -7.90 7.86
CA LEU A 165 -12.37 -8.20 9.29
C LEU A 165 -13.07 -7.14 10.17
N VAL A 166 -13.48 -6.00 9.62
CA VAL A 166 -14.27 -5.00 10.34
C VAL A 166 -15.73 -5.40 10.28
N THR A 167 -16.20 -6.08 11.32
CA THR A 167 -17.64 -6.33 11.50
C THR A 167 -18.36 -5.01 11.73
N GLU A 168 -19.62 -4.86 11.29
CA GLU A 168 -20.45 -3.67 11.56
C GLU A 168 -20.52 -3.27 13.04
N SER A 169 -20.21 -4.19 13.95
CA SER A 169 -20.14 -3.95 15.39
C SER A 169 -18.94 -3.09 15.84
N ALA A 170 -17.87 -3.04 15.05
CA ALA A 170 -16.66 -2.27 15.34
C ALA A 170 -16.71 -0.82 14.83
N LEU A 171 -17.71 -0.47 14.01
CA LEU A 171 -17.93 0.86 13.42
C LEU A 171 -18.91 1.74 14.24
N ARG A 172 -19.20 1.38 15.49
CA ARG A 172 -20.14 2.10 16.37
C ARG A 172 -19.45 2.75 17.57
#